data_AF-A0A761KUY0-F1
#
_entry.id   AF-A0A761KUY0-F1
#
_cell.length_a   1.000
_cell.length_b   1.000
_cell.length_c   1.000
_cell.angle_alpha   90.00
_cell.angle_beta   90.00
_cell.angle_gamma   90.00
#
_symmetry.space_group_name_H-M   'P 1'
#
loop_
_entity.id
_entity.type
_entity.pdbx_description
1 polymer ?
#
loop_
_entity_poly.entity_id
_entity_poly.type
_entity_poly.pdbx_seq_one_letter_code
_entity_poly.pdbx_strand_id
1 'polypeptide(L)' 'VQKGGTMKGNIEHAGGSLSSNGKVLHTHKHPGDSGGQTGAPL' A
#
# COMPACT_ATOMS: atom_id res chain seq x y z
N VAL A 1 -6.45 7.58 -22.52
CA VAL A 1 -7.24 6.82 -21.52
C VAL A 1 -6.30 5.94 -20.71
N GLN A 2 -6.45 5.88 -19.39
CA GLN A 2 -5.81 4.81 -18.60
C GLN A 2 -6.81 3.64 -18.56
N LYS A 3 -6.35 2.44 -18.92
CA LYS A 3 -7.16 1.22 -18.83
C LYS A 3 -6.59 0.36 -17.71
N GLY A 4 -7.47 -0.25 -16.92
CA GLY A 4 -7.06 -1.25 -15.93
C GLY A 4 -6.53 -2.53 -16.58
N GLY A 5 -6.06 -3.46 -15.75
CA GLY A 5 -5.56 -4.76 -16.19
C GLY A 5 -5.29 -5.69 -15.01
N THR A 6 -4.85 -6.91 -15.32
CA THR A 6 -4.51 -7.95 -14.33
C THR A 6 -3.01 -8.25 -14.40
N MET A 7 -2.36 -8.33 -13.24
CA MET A 7 -0.95 -8.71 -13.12
C MET A 7 -0.84 -10.11 -12.52
N LYS A 8 0.22 -10.85 -12.88
CA LYS A 8 0.54 -12.19 -12.36
C LYS A 8 2.05 -12.31 -12.13
N GLY A 9 2.45 -13.17 -11.19
CA GLY A 9 3.84 -13.35 -10.78
C GLY A 9 4.30 -12.35 -9.71
N ASN A 10 5.58 -12.40 -9.35
CA ASN A 10 6.17 -11.46 -8.41
C ASN A 10 6.30 -10.08 -9.06
N ILE A 11 5.85 -9.04 -8.35
CA ILE A 11 6.04 -7.65 -8.73
C ILE A 11 6.81 -6.96 -7.61
N GLU A 12 8.09 -6.68 -7.87
CA GLU A 12 8.98 -6.00 -6.94
C GLU A 12 8.96 -4.50 -7.24
N HIS A 13 8.73 -3.68 -6.21
CA HIS A 13 8.69 -2.23 -6.34
C HIS A 13 9.61 -1.59 -5.30
N ALA A 14 10.55 -0.76 -5.76
CA ALA A 14 11.51 -0.04 -4.94
C ALA A 14 11.79 1.35 -5.53
N GLY A 15 12.47 2.22 -4.78
CA GLY A 15 12.86 3.56 -5.25
C GLY A 15 11.73 4.60 -5.29
N GLY A 16 10.63 4.37 -4.57
CA GLY A 16 9.49 5.29 -4.49
C GLY A 16 8.28 4.70 -3.78
N SER A 17 7.11 5.29 -4.01
CA SER A 17 5.84 4.87 -3.38
C SER A 17 4.92 4.18 -4.38
N LEU A 18 4.56 2.93 -4.10
CA LEU A 18 3.39 2.30 -4.70
C LEU A 18 2.14 2.74 -3.93
N SER A 19 1.24 3.47 -4.58
CA SER A 19 0.05 4.02 -3.94
C SER A 19 -1.23 3.71 -4.71
N SER A 20 -2.33 3.51 -3.97
CA SER A 20 -3.68 3.39 -4.51
C SER A 20 -4.62 4.28 -3.73
N ASN A 21 -5.32 5.21 -4.41
CA ASN A 21 -6.24 6.17 -3.79
C ASN A 21 -5.63 6.91 -2.57
N GLY A 22 -4.36 7.33 -2.72
CA GLY A 22 -3.60 8.05 -1.70
C GLY A 22 -3.12 7.21 -0.51
N LYS A 23 -3.25 5.88 -0.54
CA LYS A 23 -2.71 4.97 0.48
C LYS A 23 -1.43 4.33 -0.05
N VAL A 24 -0.34 4.47 0.68
CA VAL A 24 1.01 4.04 0.26
C VAL A 24 1.34 2.69 0.87
N LEU A 25 1.66 1.70 0.03
CA LEU A 25 1.83 0.30 0.45
C LEU A 25 2.84 0.13 1.60
N HIS A 26 4.07 0.63 1.43
CA HIS A 26 5.14 0.41 2.42
C HIS A 26 5.08 1.29 3.68
N THR A 27 4.14 2.23 3.79
CA THR A 27 4.07 3.17 4.93
C THR A 27 2.67 3.34 5.53
N HIS A 28 1.66 2.64 5.01
CA HIS A 28 0.29 2.80 5.49
C HIS A 28 0.14 2.35 6.95
N LYS A 29 -0.80 3.01 7.64
CA LYS A 29 -1.23 2.67 9.00
C LYS A 29 -2.75 2.48 9.00
N HIS A 30 -3.24 1.79 10.03
CA HIS A 30 -4.67 1.63 10.28
C HIS A 30 -5.04 2.16 11.67
N PRO A 31 -6.31 2.50 11.91
CA PRO A 31 -6.85 2.56 13.26
C PRO A 31 -6.58 1.25 14.00
N GLY A 32 -6.09 1.35 15.22
CA GLY A 32 -5.89 0.21 16.11
C GLY A 32 -7.21 -0.29 16.69
N ASP A 33 -7.22 -1.53 17.14
CA ASP A 33 -8.40 -2.19 17.73
C ASP A 33 -8.89 -1.52 19.04
N SER A 34 -8.02 -0.73 19.67
CA SER A 34 -8.24 -0.10 20.98
C SER A 34 -8.19 1.44 20.91
N GLY A 35 -8.50 2.01 19.74
CA GLY A 35 -8.55 3.47 19.54
C GLY A 35 -7.20 4.15 19.29
N GLY A 36 -6.12 3.38 19.18
CA GLY A 36 -4.79 3.84 18.79
C GLY A 36 -4.57 3.83 17.27
N GLN A 37 -3.30 3.83 16.85
CA GLN A 37 -2.88 3.59 15.46
C GLN A 37 -1.90 2.43 15.41
N THR A 38 -1.95 1.64 14.34
CA THR A 38 -0.95 0.59 14.09
C THR A 38 0.41 1.20 13.77
N GLY A 39 1.45 0.36 13.82
CA GLY A 39 2.69 0.61 13.07
C GLY A 39 2.47 0.55 11.55
N ALA A 40 3.53 0.86 10.80
CA ALA A 40 3.61 0.53 9.38
C ALA A 40 3.82 -1.00 9.20
N PRO A 41 3.72 -1.56 7.98
CA PRO A 41 4.08 -2.95 7.73
C PRO A 41 5.47 -3.31 8.27
N LEU A 42 5.61 -4.55 8.79
CA LEU A 42 6.86 -5.09 9.34
C LEU A 42 7.91 -5.37 8.26
#